data_AF-A0A2E1JZI4-F1
#
_entry.id   AF-A0A2E1JZI4-F1
#
_cell.length_a   1.000
_cell.length_b   1.000
_cell.length_c   1.000
_cell.angle_alpha   90.00
_cell.angle_beta   90.00
_cell.angle_gamma   90.00
#
_symmetry.space_group_name_H-M   'P 1'
#
loop_
_entity.id
_entity.type
_entity.pdbx_description
1 polymer ?
#
loop_
_entity_poly.entity_id
_entity_poly.type
_entity_poly.pdbx_seq_one_letter_code
_entity_poly.pdbx_strand_id
1 'polypeptide(L)'
;MTYSASDAAGNTSTATRTVNVVDTTAPVITITGDNPVTVELGDSYTDAGATATDLDTVSVTVSGTVDVGVVGSYTKTYVATDASGNTATATRTVNVVDTTAPVITITGDNPATVELGDTYTDAGATASDYSQTASVVTTGTVDADTVGSYTITYTATDASGNSSTADRTVNVADTTAPVITSSDTFVADENQTAIGTVTATDLQTVTFTVSGTELQITSGGVLTFVTAPDYETKSVYTATVTATDASSNSSTQDITVNVNDVGGIDDDPGTGTGTGTGTGTGTGTGTGTGTGTGTGTGTGTGT
;
A
#
# COMPACT_ATOMS: atom_id res chain seq x y z
N MET A 1 -32.21 -84.85 35.43
CA MET A 1 -33.52 -85.41 35.81
C MET A 1 -33.41 -86.92 35.90
N THR A 2 -34.09 -87.56 36.86
CA THR A 2 -34.11 -89.02 37.01
C THR A 2 -35.53 -89.52 36.79
N TYR A 3 -35.70 -90.45 35.85
CA TYR A 3 -36.96 -91.13 35.59
C TYR A 3 -36.92 -92.49 36.28
N SER A 4 -37.99 -92.87 36.97
CA SER A 4 -38.15 -94.19 37.57
C SER A 4 -39.39 -94.87 37.01
N ALA A 5 -39.27 -96.13 36.61
CA ALA A 5 -40.39 -96.97 36.26
C ALA A 5 -40.45 -98.16 37.22
N SER A 6 -41.66 -98.50 37.65
CA SER A 6 -41.94 -99.67 38.50
C SER A 6 -42.93 -100.57 37.78
N ASP A 7 -42.72 -101.88 37.79
CA ASP A 7 -43.74 -102.83 37.34
C ASP A 7 -44.72 -103.21 38.48
N ALA A 8 -45.77 -103.96 38.16
CA ALA A 8 -46.79 -104.40 39.11
C ALA A 8 -46.27 -105.38 40.18
N ALA A 9 -45.08 -105.97 39.97
CA ALA A 9 -44.39 -106.82 40.93
C ALA A 9 -43.46 -106.04 41.87
N GLY A 10 -43.32 -104.73 41.67
CA GLY A 10 -42.51 -103.84 42.51
C GLY A 10 -41.04 -103.72 42.06
N ASN A 11 -40.66 -104.29 40.92
CA ASN A 11 -39.31 -104.09 40.38
C ASN A 11 -39.18 -102.67 39.85
N THR A 12 -38.09 -101.99 40.18
CA THR A 12 -37.85 -100.62 39.71
C THR A 12 -36.60 -100.54 38.85
N SER A 13 -36.66 -99.69 37.83
CA SER A 13 -35.51 -99.28 37.03
C SER A 13 -35.49 -97.76 36.93
N THR A 14 -34.30 -97.18 36.94
CA THR A 14 -34.12 -95.73 36.80
C THR A 14 -33.21 -95.40 35.63
N ALA A 15 -33.50 -94.28 34.98
CA ALA A 15 -32.67 -93.70 33.95
C ALA A 15 -32.45 -92.21 34.27
N THR A 16 -31.21 -91.76 34.20
CA THR A 16 -30.87 -90.35 34.37
C THR A 16 -30.68 -89.69 33.01
N ARG A 17 -31.16 -88.44 32.90
CA ARG A 17 -30.84 -87.52 31.80
C ARG A 17 -30.14 -86.30 32.37
N THR A 18 -28.92 -86.08 31.91
CA THR A 18 -28.21 -84.81 32.11
C THR A 18 -28.67 -83.84 31.04
N VAL A 19 -29.09 -82.65 31.44
CA VAL A 19 -29.35 -81.52 30.53
C VAL A 19 -28.24 -80.51 30.81
N ASN A 20 -27.42 -80.24 29.80
CA ASN A 20 -26.42 -79.19 29.88
C ASN A 20 -27.04 -77.92 29.30
N VAL A 21 -27.12 -76.86 30.10
CA VAL A 21 -27.53 -75.54 29.62
C VAL A 21 -26.24 -74.75 29.46
N VAL A 22 -25.99 -74.31 28.24
CA VAL A 22 -24.82 -73.49 27.89
C VAL A 22 -25.36 -72.24 27.24
N ASP A 23 -24.90 -71.09 27.71
CA ASP A 23 -25.16 -69.85 27.01
C ASP A 23 -24.21 -69.72 25.80
N THR A 24 -24.79 -69.31 24.68
CA THR A 24 -24.13 -69.18 23.38
C THR A 24 -24.47 -67.86 22.70
N THR A 25 -25.17 -66.97 23.41
CA THR A 25 -25.65 -65.70 22.85
C THR A 25 -24.60 -64.64 23.12
N ALA A 26 -24.15 -63.94 22.09
CA ALA A 26 -23.22 -62.83 22.28
C ALA A 26 -23.95 -61.59 22.81
N PRO A 27 -23.29 -60.73 23.61
CA PRO A 27 -23.83 -59.44 24.00
C PRO A 27 -24.18 -58.54 22.82
N VAL A 28 -25.12 -57.62 22.99
CA VAL A 28 -25.42 -56.57 22.00
C VAL A 28 -24.79 -55.26 22.44
N ILE A 29 -23.92 -54.68 21.60
CA ILE A 29 -23.25 -53.39 21.86
C ILE A 29 -24.04 -52.24 21.24
N THR A 30 -24.23 -51.15 21.99
CA THR A 30 -24.75 -49.86 21.51
C THR A 30 -23.68 -48.78 21.70
N ILE A 31 -23.25 -48.15 20.61
CA ILE A 31 -22.30 -47.04 20.62
C ILE A 31 -22.99 -45.77 21.14
N THR A 32 -22.41 -45.09 22.13
CA THR A 32 -22.99 -43.87 22.74
C THR A 32 -22.50 -42.62 22.04
N GLY A 33 -23.38 -41.83 21.41
CA GLY A 33 -22.99 -40.63 20.66
C GLY A 33 -22.61 -40.92 19.20
N ASP A 34 -22.07 -39.93 18.50
CA ASP A 34 -21.91 -39.99 17.04
C ASP A 34 -20.95 -41.10 16.56
N ASN A 35 -21.26 -41.64 15.38
CA ASN A 35 -20.45 -42.59 14.64
C ASN A 35 -20.75 -42.51 13.12
N PRO A 36 -19.86 -41.92 12.30
CA PRO A 36 -18.58 -41.33 12.68
C PRO A 36 -18.75 -40.05 13.51
N VAL A 37 -17.72 -39.70 14.28
CA VAL A 37 -17.58 -38.39 14.93
C VAL A 37 -16.46 -37.60 14.22
N THR A 38 -16.66 -36.31 14.04
CA THR A 38 -15.68 -35.40 13.44
C THR A 38 -15.10 -34.50 14.53
N VAL A 39 -13.78 -34.31 14.54
CA VAL A 39 -13.03 -33.48 15.48
C VAL A 39 -12.12 -32.56 14.67
N GLU A 40 -12.07 -31.28 15.02
CA GLU A 40 -11.15 -30.33 14.40
C GLU A 40 -9.71 -30.62 14.85
N LEU A 41 -8.73 -30.37 13.98
CA LEU A 41 -7.32 -30.53 14.27
C LEU A 41 -6.96 -29.76 15.53
N GLY A 42 -6.51 -30.48 16.54
CA GLY A 42 -6.08 -29.93 17.81
C GLY A 42 -7.10 -29.84 18.91
N ASP A 43 -8.38 -29.95 18.58
CA ASP A 43 -9.43 -29.93 19.57
C ASP A 43 -9.35 -31.14 20.49
N SER A 44 -9.76 -30.95 21.75
CA SER A 44 -9.81 -32.04 22.69
C SER A 44 -10.87 -33.06 22.29
N TYR A 45 -10.49 -34.34 22.20
CA TYR A 45 -11.42 -35.45 21.98
C TYR A 45 -11.60 -36.28 23.25
N THR A 46 -12.86 -36.53 23.62
CA THR A 46 -13.23 -37.48 24.67
C THR A 46 -14.17 -38.53 24.09
N ASP A 47 -13.83 -39.80 24.27
CA ASP A 47 -14.67 -40.89 23.81
C ASP A 47 -15.94 -41.02 24.66
N ALA A 48 -17.11 -40.90 24.02
CA ALA A 48 -18.41 -41.08 24.68
C ALA A 48 -18.71 -42.55 25.04
N GLY A 49 -17.89 -43.48 24.54
CA GLY A 49 -17.93 -44.89 24.90
C GLY A 49 -19.05 -45.68 24.23
N ALA A 50 -19.38 -46.83 24.83
CA ALA A 50 -20.44 -47.74 24.39
C ALA A 50 -21.01 -48.48 25.61
N THR A 51 -22.26 -48.92 25.49
CA THR A 51 -22.92 -49.83 26.44
C THR A 51 -23.13 -51.20 25.80
N ALA A 52 -23.31 -52.23 26.61
CA ALA A 52 -23.66 -53.57 26.13
C ALA A 52 -24.71 -54.23 27.04
N THR A 53 -25.57 -55.04 26.45
CA THR A 53 -26.63 -55.77 27.15
C THR A 53 -26.59 -57.24 26.77
N ASP A 54 -26.81 -58.11 27.75
CA ASP A 54 -27.01 -59.55 27.58
C ASP A 54 -27.95 -60.10 28.68
N LEU A 55 -28.32 -61.37 28.62
CA LEU A 55 -29.03 -62.05 29.71
C LEU A 55 -28.11 -62.31 30.92
N ASP A 56 -26.81 -62.45 30.67
CA ASP A 56 -25.76 -62.55 31.68
C ASP A 56 -25.09 -61.19 31.97
N THR A 57 -24.19 -61.17 32.95
CA THR A 57 -23.38 -59.98 33.24
C THR A 57 -22.36 -59.74 32.14
N VAL A 58 -22.25 -58.49 31.65
CA VAL A 58 -21.36 -58.12 30.55
C VAL A 58 -20.28 -57.14 31.02
N SER A 59 -19.06 -57.34 30.52
CA SER A 59 -17.97 -56.38 30.61
C SER A 59 -17.67 -55.77 29.25
N VAL A 60 -17.38 -54.47 29.19
CA VAL A 60 -16.99 -53.77 27.95
C VAL A 60 -15.58 -53.24 28.11
N THR A 61 -14.73 -53.53 27.13
CA THR A 61 -13.39 -52.96 27.02
C THR A 61 -13.30 -52.09 25.77
N VAL A 62 -12.49 -51.04 25.82
CA VAL A 62 -12.26 -50.13 24.69
C VAL A 62 -10.77 -50.06 24.36
N SER A 63 -10.45 -50.07 23.08
CA SER A 63 -9.09 -49.92 22.55
C SER A 63 -9.06 -48.95 21.36
N GLY A 64 -7.85 -48.65 20.88
CA GLY A 64 -7.59 -47.64 19.85
C GLY A 64 -7.26 -46.27 20.45
N THR A 65 -6.43 -45.52 19.75
CA THR A 65 -6.01 -44.16 20.10
C THR A 65 -6.41 -43.20 18.99
N VAL A 66 -6.72 -41.96 19.35
CA VAL A 66 -6.97 -40.87 18.41
C VAL A 66 -5.89 -39.83 18.65
N ASP A 67 -5.14 -39.49 17.61
CA ASP A 67 -4.20 -38.38 17.64
C ASP A 67 -4.89 -37.16 17.04
N VAL A 68 -5.34 -36.25 17.90
CA VAL A 68 -6.02 -35.02 17.47
C VAL A 68 -5.04 -34.01 16.85
N GLY A 69 -3.73 -34.23 16.92
CA GLY A 69 -2.73 -33.38 16.28
C GLY A 69 -2.43 -33.75 14.83
N VAL A 70 -3.12 -34.75 14.26
CA VAL A 70 -2.89 -35.22 12.89
C VAL A 70 -4.22 -35.46 12.19
N VAL A 71 -4.41 -34.84 11.02
CA VAL A 71 -5.56 -35.09 10.15
C VAL A 71 -5.59 -36.56 9.73
N GLY A 72 -6.74 -37.22 9.91
CA GLY A 72 -6.85 -38.64 9.62
C GLY A 72 -8.13 -39.28 10.13
N SER A 73 -8.29 -40.57 9.83
CA SER A 73 -9.40 -41.38 10.32
C SER A 73 -8.86 -42.42 11.30
N TYR A 74 -9.42 -42.43 12.50
CA TYR A 74 -9.02 -43.27 13.62
C TYR A 74 -10.16 -44.20 14.02
N THR A 75 -9.84 -45.38 14.53
CA THR A 75 -10.84 -46.38 14.93
C THR A 75 -10.73 -46.69 16.42
N LYS A 76 -11.85 -46.54 17.14
CA LYS A 76 -12.06 -47.08 18.49
C LYS A 76 -12.78 -48.40 18.38
N THR A 77 -12.29 -49.42 19.10
CA THR A 77 -12.90 -50.76 19.10
C THR A 77 -13.41 -51.10 20.49
N TYR A 78 -14.68 -51.47 20.58
CA TYR A 78 -15.35 -51.91 21.79
C TYR A 78 -15.56 -53.42 21.72
N VAL A 79 -15.13 -54.14 22.75
CA VAL A 79 -15.35 -55.57 22.88
C VAL A 79 -16.17 -55.83 24.14
N ALA A 80 -17.34 -56.41 23.96
CA ALA A 80 -18.21 -56.86 25.05
C ALA A 80 -18.06 -58.36 25.25
N THR A 81 -17.88 -58.81 26.49
CA THR A 81 -17.77 -60.23 26.87
C THR A 81 -18.73 -60.53 28.01
N ASP A 82 -19.59 -61.53 27.85
CA ASP A 82 -20.47 -62.01 28.93
C ASP A 82 -19.73 -62.97 29.89
N ALA A 83 -20.45 -63.46 30.92
CA ALA A 83 -19.90 -64.38 31.91
C ALA A 83 -19.59 -65.79 31.37
N SER A 84 -20.23 -66.16 30.26
CA SER A 84 -20.08 -67.46 29.59
C SER A 84 -18.96 -67.45 28.54
N GLY A 85 -18.40 -66.27 28.25
CA GLY A 85 -17.28 -66.04 27.33
C GLY A 85 -17.69 -65.71 25.90
N ASN A 86 -18.98 -65.49 25.60
CA ASN A 86 -19.37 -65.03 24.26
C ASN A 86 -19.01 -63.55 24.10
N THR A 87 -18.62 -63.18 22.87
CA THR A 87 -18.09 -61.85 22.59
C THR A 87 -18.80 -61.16 21.43
N ALA A 88 -18.91 -59.84 21.52
CA ALA A 88 -19.31 -58.98 20.42
C ALA A 88 -18.30 -57.84 20.24
N THR A 89 -18.21 -57.31 19.03
CA THR A 89 -17.30 -56.21 18.68
C THR A 89 -18.05 -55.14 17.92
N ALA A 90 -17.82 -53.88 18.27
CA ALA A 90 -18.32 -52.72 17.54
C ALA A 90 -17.20 -51.68 17.43
N THR A 91 -17.28 -50.82 16.41
CA THR A 91 -16.26 -49.80 16.16
C THR A 91 -16.88 -48.41 16.00
N ARG A 92 -16.17 -47.40 16.51
CA ARG A 92 -16.41 -45.99 16.20
C ARG A 92 -15.30 -45.47 15.30
N THR A 93 -15.68 -44.74 14.26
CA THR A 93 -14.75 -43.96 13.43
C THR A 93 -14.69 -42.53 13.96
N VAL A 94 -13.47 -42.01 14.11
CA VAL A 94 -13.18 -40.62 14.51
C VAL A 94 -12.39 -39.97 13.39
N ASN A 95 -12.96 -38.96 12.74
CA ASN A 95 -12.30 -38.22 11.66
C ASN A 95 -11.74 -36.91 12.25
N VAL A 96 -10.42 -36.80 12.31
CA VAL A 96 -9.74 -35.54 12.59
C VAL A 96 -9.61 -34.80 11.26
N VAL A 97 -10.24 -33.63 11.17
CA VAL A 97 -10.25 -32.77 9.98
C VAL A 97 -9.65 -31.42 10.33
N ASP A 98 -9.17 -30.72 9.33
CA ASP A 98 -8.66 -29.37 9.48
C ASP A 98 -9.42 -28.46 8.52
N THR A 99 -10.19 -27.54 9.09
CA THR A 99 -11.05 -26.60 8.40
C THR A 99 -10.67 -25.14 8.70
N THR A 100 -9.60 -24.94 9.45
CA THR A 100 -9.18 -23.63 9.94
C THR A 100 -8.08 -23.07 9.06
N ALA A 101 -8.29 -21.88 8.49
CA ALA A 101 -7.27 -21.24 7.66
C ALA A 101 -6.11 -20.68 8.51
N PRO A 102 -4.89 -20.59 7.94
CA PRO A 102 -3.78 -19.94 8.63
C PRO A 102 -4.05 -18.48 8.99
N VAL A 103 -3.45 -18.02 10.07
CA VAL A 103 -3.44 -16.61 10.46
C VAL A 103 -2.17 -15.95 9.91
N ILE A 104 -2.33 -14.91 9.08
CA ILE A 104 -1.22 -14.13 8.52
C ILE A 104 -0.90 -12.95 9.44
N THR A 105 0.39 -12.74 9.71
CA THR A 105 0.92 -11.56 10.42
C THR A 105 1.88 -10.82 9.49
N ILE A 106 1.51 -9.61 9.10
CA ILE A 106 2.36 -8.73 8.27
C ILE A 106 3.54 -8.23 9.12
N THR A 107 4.76 -8.34 8.60
CA THR A 107 5.99 -7.90 9.29
C THR A 107 6.35 -6.47 8.88
N GLY A 108 6.53 -5.56 9.83
CA GLY A 108 6.80 -4.14 9.53
C GLY A 108 5.53 -3.32 9.33
N ASP A 109 5.68 -2.11 8.78
CA ASP A 109 4.61 -1.13 8.75
C ASP A 109 3.50 -1.49 7.74
N ASN A 110 2.26 -1.21 8.13
CA ASN A 110 1.09 -1.28 7.26
C ASN A 110 0.08 -0.18 7.66
N PRO A 111 -0.05 0.92 6.89
CA PRO A 111 0.63 1.15 5.62
C PRO A 111 2.14 1.41 5.79
N ALA A 112 2.93 0.99 4.80
CA ALA A 112 4.32 1.41 4.67
C ALA A 112 4.42 2.66 3.80
N THR A 113 5.49 3.45 3.97
CA THR A 113 5.78 4.63 3.16
C THR A 113 7.19 4.55 2.57
N VAL A 114 7.37 5.03 1.35
CA VAL A 114 8.69 5.15 0.69
C VAL A 114 8.75 6.48 -0.05
N GLU A 115 9.93 7.11 -0.05
CA GLU A 115 10.17 8.34 -0.81
C GLU A 115 10.24 8.02 -2.31
N LEU A 116 9.81 8.97 -3.15
CA LEU A 116 9.90 8.86 -4.60
C LEU A 116 11.35 8.61 -5.05
N GLY A 117 11.57 7.57 -5.85
CA GLY A 117 12.89 7.18 -6.37
C GLY A 117 13.75 6.35 -5.40
N ASP A 118 13.32 6.19 -4.14
CA ASP A 118 14.01 5.31 -3.19
C ASP A 118 13.69 3.84 -3.44
N THR A 119 14.63 2.96 -3.06
CA THR A 119 14.39 1.51 -3.16
C THR A 119 13.41 1.03 -2.10
N TYR A 120 12.32 0.39 -2.52
CA TYR A 120 11.41 -0.32 -1.61
C TYR A 120 11.78 -1.82 -1.51
N THR A 121 11.87 -2.34 -0.28
CA THR A 121 11.99 -3.78 -0.01
C THR A 121 10.85 -4.23 0.89
N ASP A 122 10.10 -5.24 0.46
CA ASP A 122 9.03 -5.79 1.25
C ASP A 122 9.57 -6.53 2.49
N ALA A 123 9.12 -6.12 3.69
CA ALA A 123 9.48 -6.80 4.93
C ALA A 123 8.77 -8.16 5.11
N GLY A 124 7.82 -8.49 4.23
CA GLY A 124 7.15 -9.79 4.18
C GLY A 124 6.05 -9.97 5.22
N ALA A 125 5.60 -11.22 5.33
CA ALA A 125 4.62 -11.66 6.31
C ALA A 125 4.94 -13.10 6.74
N THR A 126 4.47 -13.47 7.93
CA THR A 126 4.50 -14.85 8.43
C THR A 126 3.08 -15.39 8.51
N ALA A 127 2.93 -16.71 8.50
CA ALA A 127 1.64 -17.35 8.73
C ALA A 127 1.77 -18.55 9.66
N SER A 128 0.80 -18.70 10.56
CA SER A 128 0.74 -19.80 11.52
C SER A 128 -0.64 -20.43 11.53
N ASP A 129 -0.68 -21.75 11.64
CA ASP A 129 -1.90 -22.55 11.74
C ASP A 129 -1.67 -23.70 12.73
N TYR A 130 -2.48 -23.78 13.77
CA TYR A 130 -2.40 -24.79 14.83
C TYR A 130 -0.96 -25.26 15.21
N SER A 131 -0.09 -24.31 15.59
CA SER A 131 1.34 -24.54 15.91
C SER A 131 2.24 -25.01 14.76
N GLN A 132 1.71 -25.06 13.54
CA GLN A 132 2.44 -25.27 12.28
C GLN A 132 2.70 -23.94 11.59
N THR A 133 3.79 -23.86 10.83
CA THR A 133 4.07 -22.74 9.94
C THR A 133 3.39 -22.99 8.60
N ALA A 134 2.59 -22.04 8.12
CA ALA A 134 2.04 -22.09 6.77
C ALA A 134 2.94 -21.35 5.78
N SER A 135 2.97 -21.81 4.53
CA SER A 135 3.72 -21.13 3.47
C SER A 135 2.99 -19.86 3.05
N VAL A 136 3.72 -18.76 2.93
CA VAL A 136 3.19 -17.47 2.44
C VAL A 136 3.69 -17.23 1.02
N VAL A 137 2.76 -16.94 0.12
CA VAL A 137 3.01 -16.48 -1.24
C VAL A 137 2.71 -15.00 -1.31
N THR A 138 3.67 -14.21 -1.78
CA THR A 138 3.55 -12.76 -1.95
C THR A 138 3.29 -12.42 -3.41
N THR A 139 2.33 -11.53 -3.67
CA THR A 139 2.01 -11.01 -4.99
C THR A 139 1.82 -9.48 -4.94
N GLY A 140 1.86 -8.83 -6.10
CA GLY A 140 1.88 -7.37 -6.20
C GLY A 140 3.29 -6.81 -6.31
N THR A 141 3.39 -5.57 -6.78
CA THR A 141 4.65 -4.85 -7.00
C THR A 141 4.46 -3.39 -6.65
N VAL A 142 5.51 -2.77 -6.12
CA VAL A 142 5.55 -1.32 -5.86
C VAL A 142 6.43 -0.67 -6.92
N ASP A 143 5.90 0.31 -7.62
CA ASP A 143 6.68 1.19 -8.49
C ASP A 143 7.09 2.42 -7.68
N ALA A 144 8.30 2.42 -7.15
CA ALA A 144 8.80 3.49 -6.30
C ALA A 144 9.18 4.76 -7.08
N ASP A 145 9.14 4.72 -8.42
CA ASP A 145 9.42 5.88 -9.29
C ASP A 145 8.14 6.66 -9.63
N THR A 146 6.99 6.25 -9.10
CA THR A 146 5.70 6.90 -9.34
C THR A 146 4.97 7.13 -8.01
N VAL A 147 4.62 8.38 -7.70
CA VAL A 147 3.79 8.71 -6.53
C VAL A 147 2.45 7.98 -6.62
N GLY A 148 2.07 7.28 -5.57
CA GLY A 148 0.87 6.45 -5.58
C GLY A 148 0.72 5.53 -4.39
N SER A 149 -0.37 4.79 -4.37
CA SER A 149 -0.64 3.75 -3.38
C SER A 149 -0.67 2.39 -4.08
N TYR A 150 0.15 1.47 -3.58
CA TYR A 150 0.36 0.14 -4.13
C TYR A 150 -0.05 -0.91 -3.12
N THR A 151 -0.51 -2.06 -3.60
CA THR A 151 -0.94 -3.18 -2.76
C THR A 151 -0.04 -4.38 -2.97
N ILE A 152 0.44 -4.94 -1.88
CA ILE A 152 1.09 -6.25 -1.81
C ILE A 152 0.14 -7.20 -1.10
N THR A 153 -0.18 -8.32 -1.73
CA THR A 153 -1.09 -9.33 -1.18
C THR A 153 -0.32 -10.58 -0.78
N TYR A 154 -0.50 -10.98 0.48
CA TYR A 154 0.01 -12.22 1.03
C TYR A 154 -1.11 -13.26 1.06
N THR A 155 -0.84 -14.45 0.53
CA THR A 155 -1.74 -15.61 0.61
C THR A 155 -1.04 -16.72 1.37
N ALA A 156 -1.69 -17.27 2.39
CA ALA A 156 -1.21 -18.44 3.10
C ALA A 156 -2.17 -19.60 2.91
N THR A 157 -1.62 -20.79 2.68
CA THR A 157 -2.37 -22.04 2.52
C THR A 157 -1.73 -23.11 3.40
N ASP A 158 -2.53 -23.80 4.21
CA ASP A 158 -2.08 -24.94 5.02
C ASP A 158 -1.98 -26.24 4.20
N ALA A 159 -1.65 -27.35 4.88
CA ALA A 159 -1.52 -28.66 4.25
C ALA A 159 -2.87 -29.30 3.86
N SER A 160 -3.96 -28.84 4.47
CA SER A 160 -5.33 -29.30 4.24
C SER A 160 -6.04 -28.52 3.12
N GLY A 161 -5.42 -27.43 2.68
CA GLY A 161 -5.88 -26.56 1.61
C GLY A 161 -6.70 -25.35 2.06
N ASN A 162 -6.83 -25.09 3.37
CA ASN A 162 -7.50 -23.88 3.82
C ASN A 162 -6.59 -22.68 3.60
N SER A 163 -7.16 -21.54 3.20
CA SER A 163 -6.40 -20.38 2.77
C SER A 163 -6.92 -19.08 3.36
N SER A 164 -6.00 -18.15 3.61
CA SER A 164 -6.30 -16.78 4.02
C SER A 164 -5.46 -15.78 3.23
N THR A 165 -5.90 -14.52 3.22
CA THR A 165 -5.23 -13.42 2.53
C THR A 165 -5.11 -12.19 3.42
N ALA A 166 -4.01 -11.45 3.29
CA ALA A 166 -3.82 -10.15 3.94
C ALA A 166 -3.09 -9.19 3.00
N ASP A 167 -3.44 -7.91 3.05
CA ASP A 167 -2.88 -6.88 2.19
C ASP A 167 -2.02 -5.88 2.97
N ARG A 168 -0.87 -5.53 2.41
CA ARG A 168 -0.11 -4.34 2.78
C ARG A 168 -0.36 -3.24 1.76
N THR A 169 -0.65 -2.05 2.27
CA THR A 169 -0.62 -0.82 1.47
C THR A 169 0.77 -0.19 1.57
N VAL A 170 1.34 0.20 0.43
CA VAL A 170 2.61 0.94 0.33
C VAL A 170 2.36 2.26 -0.37
N ASN A 171 2.66 3.36 0.30
CA ASN A 171 2.48 4.71 -0.24
C ASN A 171 3.84 5.24 -0.70
N VAL A 172 3.98 5.45 -2.00
CA VAL A 172 5.11 6.19 -2.59
C VAL A 172 4.72 7.66 -2.56
N ALA A 173 5.49 8.48 -1.84
CA ALA A 173 5.26 9.90 -1.70
C ALA A 173 6.54 10.66 -2.03
N ASP A 174 6.39 11.84 -2.60
CA ASP A 174 7.50 12.78 -2.74
C ASP A 174 7.37 13.85 -1.66
N THR A 175 8.34 13.91 -0.77
CA THR A 175 8.42 14.87 0.34
C THR A 175 9.59 15.83 0.19
N THR A 176 10.35 15.69 -0.89
CA THR A 176 11.56 16.46 -1.16
C THR A 176 11.22 17.68 -2.00
N ALA A 177 11.65 18.86 -1.57
CA ALA A 177 11.44 20.08 -2.35
C ALA A 177 12.42 20.19 -3.54
N PRO A 178 12.02 20.86 -4.64
CA PRO A 178 12.93 21.18 -5.73
C PRO A 178 14.17 21.94 -5.26
N VAL A 179 15.29 21.76 -5.94
CA VAL A 179 16.53 22.52 -5.69
C VAL A 179 16.72 23.56 -6.79
N ILE A 180 16.63 24.85 -6.46
CA ILE A 180 16.95 25.95 -7.40
C ILE A 180 18.46 25.93 -7.68
N THR A 181 18.83 25.94 -8.96
CA THR A 181 20.22 25.79 -9.45
C THR A 181 20.75 26.99 -10.22
N SER A 182 19.88 27.92 -10.62
CA SER A 182 20.31 29.20 -11.21
C SER A 182 20.93 30.13 -10.16
N SER A 183 21.65 31.16 -10.61
CA SER A 183 22.17 32.21 -9.72
C SER A 183 21.03 32.97 -9.02
N ASP A 184 21.33 33.51 -7.85
CA ASP A 184 20.50 34.50 -7.15
C ASP A 184 20.62 35.91 -7.75
N THR A 185 21.57 36.13 -8.66
CA THR A 185 21.84 37.44 -9.23
C THR A 185 21.74 37.40 -10.75
N PHE A 186 20.95 38.31 -11.31
CA PHE A 186 20.76 38.50 -12.73
C PHE A 186 21.18 39.92 -13.13
N VAL A 187 21.49 40.08 -14.41
CA VAL A 187 21.81 41.38 -15.01
C VAL A 187 20.98 41.50 -16.29
N ALA A 188 20.35 42.66 -16.48
CA ALA A 188 19.59 42.98 -17.67
C ALA A 188 19.82 44.44 -18.06
N ASP A 189 19.84 44.73 -19.34
CA ASP A 189 19.92 46.12 -19.80
C ASP A 189 18.56 46.81 -19.61
N GLU A 190 18.56 48.12 -19.42
CA GLU A 190 17.34 48.92 -19.42
C GLU A 190 16.62 48.92 -20.78
N ASN A 191 15.40 49.48 -20.82
CA ASN A 191 14.59 49.61 -22.05
C ASN A 191 14.19 48.27 -22.72
N GLN A 192 14.37 47.15 -22.03
CA GLN A 192 13.89 45.83 -22.43
C GLN A 192 13.27 45.08 -21.24
N THR A 193 12.47 44.06 -21.53
CA THR A 193 11.79 43.26 -20.48
C THR A 193 12.47 41.93 -20.20
N ALA A 194 13.36 41.44 -21.07
CA ALA A 194 14.01 40.16 -20.88
C ALA A 194 15.10 40.22 -19.79
N ILE A 195 15.09 39.26 -18.86
CA ILE A 195 16.11 39.14 -17.80
C ILE A 195 16.89 37.83 -17.96
N GLY A 196 16.23 36.69 -17.87
CA GLY A 196 16.91 35.41 -17.86
C GLY A 196 15.97 34.22 -17.59
N THR A 197 16.54 33.13 -17.09
CA THR A 197 15.78 31.92 -16.74
C THR A 197 16.23 31.41 -15.39
N VAL A 198 15.26 31.12 -14.53
CA VAL A 198 15.45 30.41 -13.27
C VAL A 198 15.34 28.91 -13.55
N THR A 199 16.27 28.13 -13.01
CA THR A 199 16.31 26.67 -13.19
C THR A 199 16.29 25.98 -11.83
N ALA A 200 15.64 24.81 -11.78
CA ALA A 200 15.60 23.96 -10.60
C ALA A 200 15.57 22.48 -11.02
N THR A 201 16.00 21.59 -10.14
CA THR A 201 16.00 20.14 -10.34
C THR A 201 15.14 19.47 -9.29
N ASP A 202 14.37 18.47 -9.71
CA ASP A 202 13.53 17.63 -8.88
C ASP A 202 13.21 16.31 -9.62
N LEU A 203 12.75 15.28 -8.91
CA LEU A 203 12.30 14.03 -9.53
C LEU A 203 10.93 14.19 -10.23
N GLN A 204 10.16 15.20 -9.82
CA GLN A 204 8.91 15.59 -10.47
C GLN A 204 9.04 16.87 -11.30
N THR A 205 7.95 17.22 -11.98
CA THR A 205 7.90 18.46 -12.77
C THR A 205 7.89 19.67 -11.85
N VAL A 206 8.81 20.60 -12.09
CA VAL A 206 8.92 21.85 -11.34
C VAL A 206 8.20 22.99 -12.05
N THR A 207 7.49 23.81 -11.29
CA THR A 207 6.89 25.07 -11.72
C THR A 207 7.40 26.24 -10.90
N PHE A 208 7.39 27.45 -11.47
CA PHE A 208 7.90 28.66 -10.82
C PHE A 208 6.84 29.73 -10.63
N THR A 209 6.98 30.47 -9.53
CA THR A 209 6.27 31.73 -9.25
C THR A 209 7.25 32.77 -8.71
N VAL A 210 6.91 34.06 -8.82
CA VAL A 210 7.74 35.16 -8.30
C VAL A 210 6.88 36.11 -7.50
N SER A 211 7.41 36.60 -6.37
CA SER A 211 6.74 37.59 -5.53
C SER A 211 6.81 38.99 -6.16
N GLY A 212 5.92 39.88 -5.71
CA GLY A 212 5.92 41.28 -6.14
C GLY A 212 5.17 41.49 -7.46
N THR A 213 5.23 42.72 -7.98
CA THR A 213 4.44 43.14 -9.17
C THR A 213 5.30 43.73 -10.29
N GLU A 214 6.59 43.92 -10.06
CA GLU A 214 7.51 44.51 -11.04
C GLU A 214 8.18 43.45 -11.93
N LEU A 215 8.25 42.22 -11.44
CA LEU A 215 8.77 41.05 -12.15
C LEU A 215 7.64 40.06 -12.43
N GLN A 216 7.78 39.29 -13.51
CA GLN A 216 6.93 38.15 -13.82
C GLN A 216 7.79 36.96 -14.23
N ILE A 217 7.33 35.75 -13.90
CA ILE A 217 7.98 34.51 -14.29
C ILE A 217 6.96 33.56 -14.91
N THR A 218 7.34 32.86 -15.98
CA THR A 218 6.51 31.78 -16.52
C THR A 218 6.64 30.54 -15.64
N SER A 219 5.68 29.61 -15.73
CA SER A 219 5.78 28.33 -15.02
C SER A 219 7.02 27.51 -15.40
N GLY A 220 7.61 27.77 -16.58
CA GLY A 220 8.87 27.17 -17.04
C GLY A 220 10.14 27.95 -16.64
N GLY A 221 10.03 28.99 -15.81
CA GLY A 221 11.18 29.69 -15.23
C GLY A 221 11.69 30.90 -16.02
N VAL A 222 11.05 31.31 -17.12
CA VAL A 222 11.48 32.49 -17.88
C VAL A 222 11.12 33.76 -17.11
N LEU A 223 12.14 34.50 -16.66
CA LEU A 223 12.02 35.69 -15.83
C LEU A 223 12.10 36.95 -16.70
N THR A 224 11.15 37.87 -16.50
CA THR A 224 11.07 39.14 -17.23
C THR A 224 10.57 40.27 -16.33
N PHE A 225 10.86 41.51 -16.71
CA PHE A 225 10.18 42.67 -16.16
C PHE A 225 8.74 42.76 -16.67
N VAL A 226 7.83 43.27 -15.84
CA VAL A 226 6.46 43.59 -16.27
C VAL A 226 6.45 44.83 -17.17
N THR A 227 7.26 45.82 -16.83
CA THR A 227 7.51 47.03 -17.63
C THR A 227 9.02 47.18 -17.80
N ALA A 228 9.49 47.57 -18.97
CA ALA A 228 10.92 47.81 -19.20
C ALA A 228 11.45 48.80 -18.14
N PRO A 229 12.57 48.47 -17.46
CA PRO A 229 13.12 49.34 -16.45
C PRO A 229 13.84 50.53 -17.10
N ASP A 230 13.93 51.60 -16.33
CA ASP A 230 14.71 52.81 -16.61
C ASP A 230 15.72 52.89 -15.46
N TYR A 231 17.02 52.95 -15.81
CA TYR A 231 18.11 52.86 -14.85
C TYR A 231 18.14 54.06 -13.89
N GLU A 232 17.89 55.26 -14.39
CA GLU A 232 17.85 56.51 -13.64
C GLU A 232 16.76 56.49 -12.57
N THR A 233 15.62 55.86 -12.88
CA THR A 233 14.52 55.70 -11.93
C THR A 233 14.78 54.58 -10.91
N LYS A 234 15.24 53.40 -11.36
CA LYS A 234 15.47 52.24 -10.49
C LYS A 234 16.44 51.24 -11.12
N SER A 235 17.64 51.15 -10.56
CA SER A 235 18.70 50.28 -11.06
C SER A 235 18.75 48.87 -10.45
N VAL A 236 17.95 48.59 -9.43
CA VAL A 236 17.96 47.28 -8.75
C VAL A 236 16.55 46.83 -8.41
N TYR A 237 16.24 45.57 -8.76
CA TYR A 237 14.99 44.89 -8.44
C TYR A 237 15.27 43.65 -7.61
N THR A 238 14.47 43.41 -6.57
CA THR A 238 14.56 42.20 -5.76
C THR A 238 13.21 41.51 -5.70
N ALA A 239 13.22 40.18 -5.64
CA ALA A 239 12.02 39.37 -5.47
C ALA A 239 12.40 38.00 -4.90
N THR A 240 11.43 37.28 -4.34
CA THR A 240 11.56 35.88 -4.00
C THR A 240 10.95 35.04 -5.12
N VAL A 241 11.73 34.12 -5.67
CA VAL A 241 11.25 33.08 -6.59
C VAL A 241 10.95 31.83 -5.80
N THR A 242 9.80 31.20 -6.07
CA THR A 242 9.40 29.92 -5.49
C THR A 242 9.37 28.86 -6.58
N ALA A 243 10.11 27.77 -6.38
CA ALA A 243 10.01 26.55 -7.17
C ALA A 243 9.11 25.54 -6.44
N THR A 244 8.19 24.91 -7.16
CA THR A 244 7.22 23.97 -6.59
C THR A 244 7.08 22.75 -7.49
N ASP A 245 7.23 21.55 -6.92
CA ASP A 245 7.03 20.29 -7.64
C ASP A 245 5.53 19.92 -7.79
N ALA A 246 5.25 18.77 -8.38
CA ALA A 246 3.89 18.26 -8.56
C ALA A 246 3.24 17.73 -7.27
N SER A 247 4.03 17.38 -6.24
CA SER A 247 3.56 17.01 -4.89
C SER A 247 3.39 18.22 -3.97
N SER A 248 3.57 19.44 -4.47
CA SER A 248 3.50 20.71 -3.74
C SER A 248 4.61 20.92 -2.71
N ASN A 249 5.73 20.19 -2.76
CA ASN A 249 6.91 20.59 -2.00
C ASN A 249 7.55 21.79 -2.72
N SER A 250 8.13 22.70 -1.94
CA SER A 250 8.61 23.97 -2.47
C SER A 250 9.89 24.46 -1.82
N SER A 251 10.69 25.16 -2.61
CA SER A 251 11.86 25.91 -2.17
C SER A 251 11.79 27.34 -2.70
N THR A 252 12.52 28.24 -2.05
CA THR A 252 12.52 29.66 -2.38
C THR A 252 13.95 30.18 -2.50
N GLN A 253 14.16 31.12 -3.41
CA GLN A 253 15.41 31.85 -3.57
C GLN A 253 15.09 33.34 -3.72
N ASP A 254 15.70 34.17 -2.87
CA ASP A 254 15.70 35.62 -3.09
C ASP A 254 16.65 35.92 -4.26
N ILE A 255 16.18 36.72 -5.20
CA ILE A 255 16.92 37.13 -6.37
C ILE A 255 17.13 38.65 -6.40
N THR A 256 18.23 39.07 -7.01
CA THR A 256 18.55 40.46 -7.33
C THR A 256 18.78 40.61 -8.83
N VAL A 257 18.11 41.57 -9.45
CA VAL A 257 18.31 41.95 -10.85
C VAL A 257 18.93 43.33 -10.89
N ASN A 258 20.18 43.40 -11.35
CA ASN A 258 20.88 44.67 -11.56
C ASN A 258 20.59 45.14 -12.99
N VAL A 259 20.09 46.36 -13.13
CA VAL A 259 19.89 46.99 -14.44
C VAL A 259 21.20 47.62 -14.87
N ASN A 260 21.64 47.35 -16.10
CA ASN A 260 22.74 48.09 -16.71
C ASN A 260 22.19 49.35 -17.39
N ASP A 261 22.81 50.47 -17.07
CA ASP A 261 22.75 51.71 -17.85
C ASP A 261 23.44 51.47 -19.20
N VAL A 262 22.68 51.58 -20.30
CA VAL A 262 23.22 51.46 -21.66
C VAL A 262 23.36 52.80 -22.37
N GLY A 263 22.99 53.91 -21.71
CA GLY A 263 23.00 55.27 -22.25
C GLY A 263 21.99 55.48 -23.39
N GLY A 264 21.29 56.60 -23.36
CA GLY A 264 20.16 56.89 -24.23
C GLY A 264 19.65 58.33 -24.19
N ILE A 265 18.49 58.56 -24.81
CA ILE A 265 17.84 59.89 -24.87
C ILE A 265 17.06 60.23 -23.58
N ASP A 266 17.05 59.33 -22.60
CA ASP A 266 16.43 59.51 -21.27
C ASP A 266 17.46 59.96 -20.21
N ASP A 267 18.77 59.94 -20.55
CA ASP A 267 19.90 60.36 -19.70
C ASP A 267 19.88 61.85 -19.30
N ASP A 268 18.85 62.61 -19.69
CA ASP A 268 18.68 64.00 -19.29
C ASP A 268 17.76 64.05 -18.06
N PRO A 269 18.29 64.30 -16.85
CA PRO A 269 17.46 64.63 -15.70
C PRO A 269 16.92 66.04 -15.91
N GLY A 270 15.92 66.17 -16.79
CA GLY A 270 15.23 67.39 -17.14
C GLY A 270 16.14 68.60 -17.27
N THR A 271 16.60 68.88 -18.48
CA THR A 271 17.01 70.23 -18.88
C THR A 271 15.97 71.24 -18.41
N GLY A 272 16.30 71.93 -17.33
CA GLY A 272 15.64 73.14 -16.92
C GLY A 272 15.55 74.07 -18.13
N THR A 273 14.37 74.65 -18.34
CA THR A 273 14.14 75.67 -19.34
C THR A 273 14.99 76.91 -19.04
N GLY A 274 16.27 76.83 -19.38
CA GLY A 274 17.21 77.93 -19.40
C GLY A 274 17.04 78.66 -20.72
N THR A 275 16.37 79.80 -20.67
CA THR A 275 16.33 80.79 -21.75
C THR A 275 17.73 81.39 -21.93
N GLY A 276 18.59 80.65 -22.64
CA GLY A 276 19.92 81.09 -23.04
C GLY A 276 19.89 81.75 -24.41
N THR A 277 19.75 83.07 -24.45
CA THR A 277 20.04 83.88 -25.64
C THR A 277 21.55 83.80 -25.93
N GLY A 278 21.94 82.92 -26.85
CA GLY A 278 23.31 82.78 -27.34
C GLY A 278 23.41 83.18 -28.81
N THR A 279 24.00 84.34 -29.05
CA THR A 279 24.33 84.89 -30.38
C THR A 279 25.31 83.99 -31.13
N GLY A 280 24.94 83.56 -32.33
CA GLY A 280 25.76 82.71 -33.18
C GLY A 280 27.00 83.40 -33.76
N THR A 281 28.03 82.59 -34.04
CA THR A 281 28.99 82.78 -35.14
C THR A 281 29.28 81.42 -35.76
N GLY A 282 28.33 80.90 -36.55
CA GLY A 282 28.53 79.72 -37.39
C GLY A 282 29.00 80.13 -38.78
N THR A 283 30.20 79.71 -39.18
CA THR A 283 30.61 79.63 -40.58
C THR A 283 30.20 78.25 -41.10
N GLY A 284 29.11 78.19 -41.85
CA GLY A 284 28.53 76.94 -42.34
C GLY A 284 27.95 77.12 -43.73
N THR A 285 28.56 76.43 -44.69
CA THR A 285 28.23 76.36 -46.11
C THR A 285 26.81 75.82 -46.33
N GLY A 286 26.02 76.57 -47.10
CA GLY A 286 24.63 76.23 -47.38
C GLY A 286 24.45 75.05 -48.35
N THR A 287 23.36 74.32 -48.12
CA THR A 287 22.53 73.71 -49.16
C THR A 287 21.09 73.96 -48.76
N GLY A 288 20.53 75.05 -49.27
CA GLY A 288 19.14 75.44 -49.03
C GLY A 288 18.19 74.68 -49.95
N THR A 289 17.11 74.16 -49.38
CA THR A 289 15.85 73.89 -50.09
C THR A 289 14.78 74.76 -49.44
N GLY A 290 14.65 75.99 -49.95
CA GLY A 290 13.65 76.95 -49.50
C GLY A 290 12.30 76.69 -50.16
N THR A 291 11.26 76.57 -49.34
CA THR A 291 9.87 76.79 -49.73
C THR A 291 9.45 78.13 -49.13
N GLY A 292 9.60 79.20 -49.90
CA GLY A 292 9.24 80.55 -49.50
C GLY A 292 7.76 80.85 -49.77
N THR A 293 7.04 81.33 -48.76
CA THR A 293 5.80 82.09 -48.91
C THR A 293 6.13 83.57 -48.65
N GLY A 294 6.47 84.30 -49.72
CA GLY A 294 6.75 85.73 -49.67
C GLY A 294 5.49 86.54 -49.97
N THR A 295 5.10 87.42 -49.04
CA THR A 295 4.12 88.48 -49.27
C THR A 295 4.82 89.69 -49.86
N GLY A 296 4.45 90.04 -51.09
CA GLY A 296 4.98 91.20 -51.80
C GLY A 296 4.24 92.49 -51.45
N THR A 297 4.99 93.58 -51.32
CA THR A 297 4.51 94.95 -51.52
C THR A 297 5.53 95.68 -52.39
N GLY A 298 5.15 95.92 -53.64
CA GLY A 298 5.91 96.74 -54.58
C GLY A 298 5.26 98.11 -54.73
N THR A 299 6.08 99.16 -54.75
CA THR A 299 5.77 100.46 -55.37
C THR A 299 7.05 100.98 -56.05
N GLY A 300 7.00 101.14 -57.38
CA GLY A 300 7.94 101.96 -58.17
C GLY A 300 7.79 103.44 -57.81
N THR A 301 8.56 104.42 -58.30
CA THR A 301 9.33 104.70 -59.53
C THR A 301 10.46 105.67 -59.10
N GLY A 302 11.48 106.10 -59.86
CA GLY A 302 11.87 106.05 -61.26
C GLY A 302 13.18 106.87 -61.42
N THR A 303 13.87 106.66 -62.55
CA THR A 303 15.04 107.39 -63.13
C THR A 303 16.20 107.78 -62.22
#